data_AF-A0A4Q9YTH0-F1
#
_entry.id   AF-A0A4Q9YTH0-F1
#
_cell.length_a   1.000
_cell.length_b   1.000
_cell.length_c   1.000
_cell.angle_alpha   90.00
_cell.angle_beta   90.00
_cell.angle_gamma   90.00
#
_symmetry.space_group_name_H-M   'P 1'
#
loop_
_entity.id
_entity.type
_entity.pdbx_description
1 polymer ?
#
loop_
_entity_poly.entity_id
_entity_poly.type
_entity_poly.pdbx_seq_one_letter_code
_entity_poly.pdbx_strand_id
1 'polypeptide(L)'
;MEISKNIFFEKNILNQEDKNIHSKQIEITSLNLDDFNARLNSNIVLVYNSDYRGFFLNSEDERYGRLFTRHIAHLLTYYNHRETWNETSFISYDLNLIKYDFEDLYLSIKNLNQNYTHNLELVRRLNLFKNRWNNYYPLGILSKEGEQQYKNELQKMVDKLNKLIDSLNI
;
A
#
# COMPACT_ATOMS: atom_id res chain seq x y z
N MET A 1 2.81 2.62 -23.80
CA MET A 1 2.00 2.25 -22.61
C MET A 1 1.59 3.53 -21.91
N GLU A 2 0.37 3.59 -21.36
CA GLU A 2 -0.19 4.78 -20.73
C GLU A 2 0.19 4.82 -19.24
N ILE A 3 0.76 5.94 -18.79
CA ILE A 3 1.10 6.18 -17.38
C ILE A 3 -0.18 6.64 -16.69
N SER A 4 -0.37 6.24 -15.42
CA SER A 4 -1.53 6.68 -14.63
C SER A 4 -1.65 8.20 -14.64
N LYS A 5 -2.86 8.72 -14.88
CA LYS A 5 -3.17 10.16 -14.80
C LYS A 5 -2.96 10.74 -13.39
N ASN A 6 -2.80 9.87 -12.40
CA ASN A 6 -2.60 10.21 -11.00
C ASN A 6 -1.11 10.27 -10.61
N ILE A 7 -0.20 10.19 -11.58
CA ILE A 7 1.24 10.38 -11.38
C ILE A 7 1.68 11.68 -12.06
N PHE A 8 2.28 12.57 -11.27
CA PHE A 8 2.94 13.80 -11.74
C PHE A 8 4.45 13.67 -11.58
N PHE A 9 5.20 14.45 -12.35
CA PHE A 9 6.65 14.49 -12.29
C PHE A 9 7.09 15.85 -11.76
N GLU A 10 7.90 15.87 -10.70
CA GLU A 10 8.31 17.10 -10.01
C GLU A 10 9.17 18.03 -10.89
N LYS A 11 9.86 17.44 -11.87
CA LYS A 11 10.60 18.15 -12.91
C LYS A 11 10.23 17.57 -14.27
N ASN A 12 10.43 18.37 -15.31
CA ASN A 12 10.47 17.90 -16.68
C ASN A 12 11.58 16.83 -16.79
N ILE A 13 11.22 15.55 -16.69
CA ILE A 13 12.12 14.43 -17.01
C ILE A 13 12.32 14.47 -18.53
N LEU A 14 13.29 15.28 -18.96
CA LEU A 14 13.52 15.61 -20.36
C LEU A 14 14.82 15.03 -20.93
N ASN A 15 15.41 14.01 -20.30
CA ASN A 15 16.47 13.24 -20.93
C ASN A 15 16.01 11.78 -21.11
N GLN A 16 16.08 11.26 -22.34
CA GLN A 16 15.59 9.93 -22.71
C GLN A 16 16.27 8.78 -21.94
N GLU A 17 17.50 8.98 -21.45
CA GLU A 17 18.24 7.98 -20.67
C GLU A 17 17.60 7.72 -19.29
N ASP A 18 17.15 8.76 -18.58
CA ASP A 18 16.49 8.60 -17.28
C ASP A 18 15.12 7.90 -17.41
N LYS A 19 14.40 8.12 -18.52
CA LYS A 19 13.13 7.43 -18.78
C LYS A 19 13.32 5.93 -18.97
N ASN A 20 14.42 5.49 -19.60
CA ASN A 20 14.64 4.07 -19.86
C ASN A 20 14.94 3.28 -18.58
N ILE A 21 15.78 3.83 -17.69
CA ILE A 21 16.14 3.17 -16.42
C ILE A 21 14.91 3.03 -15.49
N HIS A 22 13.99 3.99 -15.53
CA HIS A 22 12.86 4.06 -14.58
C HIS A 22 11.51 3.63 -15.18
N SER A 23 11.45 3.27 -16.46
CA SER A 23 10.23 2.92 -17.21
C SER A 23 9.40 1.82 -16.53
N LYS A 24 10.03 0.69 -16.19
CA LYS A 24 9.35 -0.44 -15.52
C LYS A 24 8.85 -0.09 -14.12
N GLN A 25 9.57 0.78 -13.42
CA GLN A 25 9.18 1.26 -12.09
C GLN A 25 7.91 2.11 -12.19
N ILE A 26 7.89 3.06 -13.13
CA ILE A 26 6.76 3.95 -13.39
C ILE A 26 5.54 3.15 -13.88
N GLU A 27 5.77 2.12 -14.70
CA GLU A 27 4.74 1.20 -15.18
C GLU A 27 4.04 0.47 -14.05
N ILE A 28 4.81 -0.26 -13.24
CA ILE A 28 4.27 -1.04 -12.12
C ILE A 28 3.58 -0.13 -11.12
N THR A 29 4.15 1.05 -10.86
CA THR A 29 3.53 2.06 -9.99
C THR A 29 2.19 2.53 -10.53
N SER A 30 2.12 2.82 -11.84
CA SER A 30 0.89 3.27 -12.50
C SER A 30 -0.23 2.24 -12.36
N LEU A 31 0.07 0.98 -12.67
CA LEU A 31 -0.90 -0.11 -12.60
C LEU A 31 -1.44 -0.32 -11.18
N ASN A 32 -0.56 -0.36 -10.18
CA ASN A 32 -0.96 -0.54 -8.79
C ASN A 32 -1.75 0.68 -8.26
N LEU A 33 -1.38 1.91 -8.66
CA LEU A 33 -2.08 3.12 -8.24
C LEU A 33 -3.50 3.18 -8.80
N ASP A 34 -3.69 2.86 -10.09
CA ASP A 34 -4.99 2.90 -10.74
C ASP A 34 -5.97 1.86 -10.17
N ASP A 35 -5.51 0.62 -10.01
CA ASP A 35 -6.28 -0.47 -9.38
C ASP A 35 -6.67 -0.11 -7.94
N PHE A 36 -5.75 0.49 -7.19
CA PHE A 36 -6.03 0.96 -5.84
C PHE A 36 -7.08 2.07 -5.79
N ASN A 37 -6.92 3.11 -6.61
CA ASN A 37 -7.88 4.22 -6.67
C ASN A 37 -9.27 3.74 -7.07
N ALA A 38 -9.35 2.77 -7.99
CA ALA A 38 -10.61 2.14 -8.37
C ALA A 38 -11.25 1.38 -7.20
N ARG A 39 -10.50 0.52 -6.50
CA ARG A 39 -11.03 -0.27 -5.36
C ARG A 39 -11.52 0.59 -4.20
N LEU A 40 -10.80 1.65 -3.87
CA LEU A 40 -11.12 2.50 -2.73
C LEU A 40 -12.02 3.70 -3.08
N ASN A 41 -12.39 3.86 -4.35
CA ASN A 41 -13.05 5.06 -4.86
C ASN A 41 -12.31 6.33 -4.40
N SER A 42 -10.98 6.33 -4.56
CA SER A 42 -10.10 7.41 -4.12
C SER A 42 -9.47 8.14 -5.31
N ASN A 43 -8.82 9.27 -5.02
CA ASN A 43 -8.06 10.05 -6.00
C ASN A 43 -6.65 10.36 -5.48
N ILE A 44 -5.94 9.32 -5.01
CA ILE A 44 -4.55 9.47 -4.57
C ILE A 44 -3.72 9.92 -5.74
N VAL A 45 -2.86 10.90 -5.49
CA VAL A 45 -1.94 11.46 -6.46
C VAL A 45 -0.51 11.30 -5.96
N LEU A 46 0.34 10.74 -6.81
CA LEU A 46 1.78 10.62 -6.55
C LEU A 46 2.57 11.65 -7.36
N VAL A 47 3.64 12.16 -6.77
CA VAL A 47 4.66 12.97 -7.41
C VAL A 47 5.94 12.15 -7.46
N TYR A 48 6.44 11.89 -8.67
CA TYR A 48 7.72 11.25 -8.87
C TYR A 48 8.83 12.31 -8.86
N ASN A 49 9.81 12.11 -7.98
CA ASN A 49 11.04 12.88 -7.93
C ASN A 49 12.19 12.04 -8.53
N SER A 50 12.80 12.55 -9.60
CA SER A 50 13.92 11.89 -10.29
C SER A 50 15.20 11.84 -9.46
N ASP A 51 15.46 12.87 -8.64
CA ASP A 51 16.68 12.98 -7.83
C ASP A 51 16.67 11.95 -6.69
N TYR A 52 15.50 11.69 -6.11
CA TYR A 52 15.28 10.64 -5.10
C TYR A 52 14.86 9.30 -5.69
N ARG A 53 14.62 9.23 -7.01
CA ARG A 53 14.15 8.03 -7.73
C ARG A 53 12.90 7.41 -7.10
N GLY A 54 12.03 8.25 -6.56
CA GLY A 54 10.97 7.85 -5.64
C GLY A 54 9.65 8.59 -5.86
N PHE A 55 8.57 7.99 -5.36
CA PHE A 55 7.24 8.56 -5.40
C PHE A 55 6.86 9.14 -4.03
N PHE A 56 6.21 10.30 -4.04
CA PHE A 56 5.76 11.01 -2.85
C PHE A 56 4.27 11.32 -3.00
N LEU A 57 3.53 11.48 -1.90
CA LEU A 57 2.16 11.96 -2.00
C LEU A 57 2.17 13.43 -2.42
N ASN A 58 1.28 13.80 -3.35
CA ASN A 58 1.09 15.20 -3.74
C ASN A 58 0.47 16.06 -2.62
N SER A 59 -0.23 15.43 -1.68
CA SER A 59 -0.80 16.11 -0.51
C SER A 59 -0.80 15.16 0.68
N GLU A 60 -0.66 15.69 1.89
CA GLU A 60 -0.85 14.94 3.14
C GLU A 60 -2.33 14.61 3.35
N ASP A 61 -2.92 13.82 2.44
CA ASP A 61 -4.19 13.17 2.72
C ASP A 61 -3.91 11.89 3.52
N GLU A 62 -3.66 12.08 4.82
CA GLU A 62 -3.37 11.00 5.78
C GLU A 62 -4.49 9.98 5.89
N ARG A 63 -5.68 10.26 5.33
CA ARG A 63 -6.81 9.31 5.29
C ARG A 63 -6.47 8.05 4.50
N TYR A 64 -5.51 8.12 3.58
CA TYR A 64 -5.00 6.95 2.87
C TYR A 64 -3.60 6.54 3.35
N GLY A 65 -2.89 7.45 4.03
CA GLY A 65 -1.81 7.15 4.98
C GLY A 65 -0.42 6.94 4.37
N ARG A 66 0.60 7.32 5.16
CA ARG A 66 2.04 7.09 4.92
C ARG A 66 2.38 5.63 4.59
N LEU A 67 1.54 4.68 4.99
CA LEU A 67 1.72 3.25 4.76
C LEU A 67 1.61 2.88 3.27
N PHE A 68 0.68 3.49 2.53
CA PHE A 68 0.51 3.21 1.09
C PHE A 68 1.59 3.90 0.23
N THR A 69 1.96 5.13 0.58
CA THR A 69 3.11 5.79 -0.04
C THR A 69 4.39 5.00 0.23
N ARG A 70 4.57 4.46 1.43
CA ARG A 70 5.69 3.55 1.71
C ARG A 70 5.60 2.28 0.88
N HIS A 71 4.42 1.69 0.75
CA HIS A 71 4.22 0.49 -0.06
C HIS A 71 4.61 0.75 -1.52
N ILE A 72 4.01 1.73 -2.19
CA ILE A 72 4.36 2.03 -3.58
C ILE A 72 5.76 2.65 -3.72
N ALA A 73 6.19 3.56 -2.85
CA ALA A 73 7.45 4.29 -3.03
C ALA A 73 8.69 3.53 -2.55
N HIS A 74 8.60 2.69 -1.51
CA HIS A 74 9.76 1.94 -0.98
C HIS A 74 9.98 0.59 -1.67
N LEU A 75 8.92 -0.08 -2.14
CA LEU A 75 9.09 -1.33 -2.91
C LEU A 75 9.89 -1.12 -4.20
N LEU A 76 9.68 0.05 -4.82
CA LEU A 76 10.14 0.37 -6.16
C LEU A 76 11.52 1.04 -6.16
N THR A 77 11.91 1.72 -5.08
CA THR A 77 13.28 2.20 -4.85
C THR A 77 14.24 1.06 -4.51
N TYR A 78 13.80 0.01 -3.81
CA TYR A 78 14.65 -1.13 -3.46
C TYR A 78 15.04 -1.98 -4.68
N TYR A 79 14.15 -2.08 -5.69
CA TYR A 79 14.35 -2.83 -6.92
C TYR A 79 15.39 -2.19 -7.86
N ASN A 80 15.55 -0.86 -7.82
CA ASN A 80 16.43 -0.12 -8.73
C ASN A 80 17.83 0.17 -8.17
N HIS A 81 18.14 -0.19 -6.92
CA HIS A 81 19.41 0.20 -6.29
C HIS A 81 20.28 -0.92 -5.73
N ARG A 82 19.84 -2.18 -5.68
CA ARG A 82 20.64 -3.28 -5.14
C ARG A 82 20.68 -4.49 -6.06
N GLU A 83 21.89 -4.95 -6.37
CA GLU A 83 22.19 -6.27 -6.95
C GLU A 83 21.72 -7.45 -6.05
N THR A 84 21.11 -7.15 -4.89
CA THR A 84 20.75 -8.11 -3.84
C THR A 84 19.24 -8.19 -3.59
N TRP A 85 18.40 -7.99 -4.61
CA TRP A 85 16.95 -8.15 -4.44
C TRP A 85 16.61 -9.56 -3.94
N ASN A 86 15.81 -9.64 -2.90
CA ASN A 86 15.33 -10.88 -2.30
C ASN A 86 13.84 -10.73 -1.98
N GLU A 87 13.02 -11.45 -2.73
CA GLU A 87 11.56 -11.38 -2.63
C GLU A 87 11.04 -11.69 -1.22
N THR A 88 11.55 -12.75 -0.58
CA THR A 88 11.11 -13.15 0.76
C THR A 88 11.39 -12.08 1.80
N SER A 89 12.57 -11.46 1.74
CA SER A 89 12.97 -10.36 2.64
C SER A 89 12.10 -9.13 2.40
N PHE A 90 11.80 -8.86 1.14
CA PHE A 90 10.90 -7.79 0.75
C PHE A 90 9.48 -8.02 1.33
N ILE A 91 8.87 -9.18 1.05
CA ILE A 91 7.55 -9.57 1.56
C ILE A 91 7.51 -9.46 3.09
N SER A 92 8.54 -9.98 3.76
CA SER A 92 8.60 -10.01 5.23
C SER A 92 8.69 -8.61 5.84
N TYR A 93 9.51 -7.73 5.26
CA TYR A 93 9.65 -6.35 5.73
C TYR A 93 8.33 -5.59 5.61
N ASP A 94 7.69 -5.71 4.45
CA ASP A 94 6.48 -4.97 4.16
C ASP A 94 5.26 -5.48 4.96
N LEU A 95 5.10 -6.80 5.08
CA LEU A 95 4.08 -7.39 5.95
C LEU A 95 4.27 -6.99 7.41
N ASN A 96 5.51 -6.83 7.90
CA ASN A 96 5.76 -6.33 9.25
C ASN A 96 5.26 -4.89 9.45
N LEU A 97 5.43 -4.02 8.45
CA LEU A 97 4.91 -2.65 8.52
C LEU A 97 3.37 -2.63 8.58
N ILE A 98 2.73 -3.46 7.76
CA ILE A 98 1.26 -3.58 7.76
C ILE A 98 0.77 -4.19 9.08
N LYS A 99 1.51 -5.15 9.62
CA LYS A 99 1.20 -5.80 10.89
C LYS A 99 1.17 -4.80 12.06
N TYR A 100 2.05 -3.79 12.08
CA TYR A 100 2.00 -2.77 13.14
C TYR A 100 0.69 -1.96 13.11
N ASP A 101 0.21 -1.55 11.94
CA ASP A 101 -1.08 -0.84 11.81
C ASP A 101 -2.26 -1.76 12.15
N PHE A 102 -2.19 -3.03 11.74
CA PHE A 102 -3.15 -4.06 12.15
C PHE A 102 -3.21 -4.23 13.67
N GLU A 103 -2.06 -4.35 14.35
CA GLU A 103 -1.99 -4.57 15.80
C GLU A 103 -2.53 -3.36 16.58
N ASP A 104 -2.17 -2.15 16.17
CA ASP A 104 -2.72 -0.91 16.73
C ASP A 104 -4.25 -0.85 16.59
N LEU A 105 -4.76 -1.12 15.39
CA LEU A 105 -6.20 -1.16 15.11
C LEU A 105 -6.91 -2.24 15.93
N TYR A 106 -6.36 -3.45 15.97
CA TYR A 106 -6.93 -4.59 16.68
C TYR A 106 -7.01 -4.33 18.19
N LEU A 107 -5.92 -3.83 18.80
CA LEU A 107 -5.89 -3.53 20.22
C LEU A 107 -6.82 -2.37 20.57
N SER A 108 -6.89 -1.34 19.73
CA SER A 108 -7.81 -0.21 19.93
C SER A 108 -9.27 -0.65 19.95
N ILE A 109 -9.68 -1.49 19.00
CA ILE A 109 -11.04 -2.05 18.95
C ILE A 109 -11.29 -2.96 20.17
N LYS A 110 -10.35 -3.85 20.47
CA LYS A 110 -10.47 -4.78 21.59
C LYS A 110 -10.63 -4.06 22.93
N ASN A 111 -9.88 -2.99 23.15
CA ASN A 111 -9.91 -2.22 24.40
C ASN A 111 -11.20 -1.41 24.55
N LEU A 112 -11.74 -0.88 23.45
CA LEU A 112 -13.02 -0.15 23.48
C LEU A 112 -14.24 -1.08 23.52
N ASN A 113 -14.08 -2.35 23.14
CA ASN A 113 -15.18 -3.30 23.00
C ASN A 113 -16.31 -2.69 22.15
N GLN A 114 -17.58 -2.95 22.42
CA GLN A 114 -18.75 -2.40 21.70
C GLN A 114 -18.72 -0.87 21.51
N ASN A 115 -18.05 -0.12 22.39
CA ASN A 115 -17.95 1.33 22.29
C ASN A 115 -17.06 1.81 21.13
N TYR A 116 -16.31 0.93 20.46
CA TYR A 116 -15.50 1.30 19.29
C TYR A 116 -16.34 1.96 18.19
N THR A 117 -17.62 1.61 18.08
CA THR A 117 -18.58 2.15 17.11
C THR A 117 -18.85 3.64 17.29
N HIS A 118 -18.70 4.17 18.52
CA HIS A 118 -18.80 5.60 18.80
C HIS A 118 -17.54 6.38 18.40
N ASN A 119 -16.42 5.70 18.17
CA ASN A 119 -15.19 6.32 17.69
C ASN A 119 -15.18 6.33 16.15
N LEU A 120 -15.69 7.42 15.57
CA LEU A 120 -15.78 7.60 14.11
C LEU A 120 -14.42 7.47 13.40
N GLU A 121 -13.34 7.93 14.03
CA GLU A 121 -12.00 7.82 13.46
C GLU A 121 -11.56 6.36 13.39
N LEU A 122 -11.76 5.60 14.46
CA LEU A 122 -11.41 4.19 14.52
C LEU A 122 -12.24 3.35 13.54
N VAL A 123 -13.55 3.62 13.42
CA VAL A 123 -14.43 2.99 12.43
C VAL A 123 -13.95 3.29 11.01
N ARG A 124 -13.57 4.55 10.74
CA ARG A 124 -13.02 4.96 9.45
C ARG A 124 -11.71 4.22 9.14
N ARG A 125 -10.77 4.15 10.10
CA ARG A 125 -9.51 3.40 9.97
C ARG A 125 -9.76 1.92 9.70
N LEU A 126 -10.69 1.30 10.43
CA LEU A 126 -11.08 -0.09 10.24
C LEU A 126 -11.61 -0.35 8.82
N ASN A 127 -12.56 0.47 8.37
CA ASN A 127 -13.15 0.32 7.04
C ASN A 127 -12.10 0.50 5.95
N LEU A 128 -11.20 1.47 6.10
CA LEU A 128 -10.09 1.69 5.18
C LEU A 128 -9.13 0.50 5.16
N PHE A 129 -8.74 -0.02 6.32
CA PHE A 129 -7.86 -1.20 6.42
C PHE A 129 -8.49 -2.40 5.71
N LYS A 130 -9.77 -2.68 5.98
CA LYS A 130 -10.51 -3.78 5.34
C LYS A 130 -10.61 -3.57 3.83
N ASN A 131 -11.05 -2.40 3.37
CA ASN A 131 -11.20 -2.15 1.94
C ASN A 131 -9.86 -2.22 1.19
N ARG A 132 -8.76 -1.87 1.87
CA ARG A 132 -7.41 -1.92 1.30
C ARG A 132 -6.90 -3.34 1.13
N TRP A 133 -7.00 -4.15 2.17
CA TRP A 133 -6.29 -5.44 2.25
C TRP A 133 -7.18 -6.64 1.95
N ASN A 134 -8.50 -6.49 2.01
CA ASN A 134 -9.43 -7.53 1.61
C ASN A 134 -9.28 -7.79 0.10
N ASN A 135 -8.90 -9.01 -0.27
CA ASN A 135 -8.61 -9.37 -1.66
C ASN A 135 -7.57 -8.46 -2.34
N TYR A 136 -6.55 -8.01 -1.60
CA TYR A 136 -5.46 -7.24 -2.20
C TYR A 136 -4.51 -8.14 -3.02
N TYR A 137 -4.08 -7.62 -4.17
CA TYR A 137 -3.14 -8.27 -5.08
C TYR A 137 -2.04 -7.28 -5.45
N PRO A 138 -0.80 -7.43 -4.95
CA PRO A 138 0.31 -6.62 -5.42
C PRO A 138 0.67 -7.03 -6.85
N LEU A 139 0.47 -6.14 -7.83
CA LEU A 139 0.74 -6.44 -9.23
C LEU A 139 2.22 -6.22 -9.59
N GLY A 140 2.80 -7.17 -10.33
CA GLY A 140 3.96 -6.93 -11.20
C GLY A 140 5.34 -6.92 -10.53
N ILE A 141 5.44 -7.21 -9.24
CA ILE A 141 6.73 -7.24 -8.50
C ILE A 141 7.08 -8.64 -7.98
N LEU A 142 6.08 -9.45 -7.66
CA LEU A 142 6.27 -10.74 -7.00
C LEU A 142 6.13 -11.90 -7.98
N SER A 143 6.84 -12.99 -7.69
CA SER A 143 6.54 -14.31 -8.24
C SER A 143 5.13 -14.76 -7.83
N LYS A 144 4.57 -15.77 -8.52
CA LYS A 144 3.25 -16.31 -8.16
C LYS A 144 3.22 -16.83 -6.73
N GLU A 145 4.30 -17.45 -6.30
CA GLU A 145 4.48 -17.95 -4.94
C GLU A 145 4.53 -16.80 -3.93
N GLY A 146 5.27 -15.74 -4.25
CA GLY A 146 5.35 -14.53 -3.43
C GLY A 146 4.01 -13.81 -3.31
N GLU A 147 3.28 -13.64 -4.41
CA GLU A 147 1.92 -13.08 -4.43
C GLU A 147 0.97 -13.88 -3.53
N GLN A 148 1.01 -15.21 -3.65
CA GLN A 148 0.16 -16.08 -2.85
C GLN A 148 0.51 -16.03 -1.35
N GLN A 149 1.80 -16.03 -1.00
CA GLN A 149 2.25 -15.86 0.37
C GLN A 149 1.76 -14.53 0.93
N TYR A 150 1.98 -13.45 0.19
CA TYR A 150 1.61 -12.10 0.58
C TYR A 150 0.10 -11.97 0.84
N LYS A 151 -0.71 -12.47 -0.11
CA LYS A 151 -2.17 -12.51 -0.01
C LYS A 151 -2.64 -13.29 1.22
N ASN A 152 -2.07 -14.47 1.47
CA ASN A 152 -2.45 -15.31 2.60
C ASN A 152 -2.21 -14.60 3.94
N GLU A 153 -1.08 -13.91 4.08
CA GLU A 153 -0.79 -13.18 5.33
C GLU A 153 -1.72 -11.99 5.54
N LEU A 154 -2.03 -11.22 4.51
CA LEU A 154 -3.01 -10.14 4.61
C LEU A 154 -4.41 -10.64 4.95
N GLN A 155 -4.86 -11.74 4.31
CA GLN A 155 -6.17 -12.31 4.58
C GLN A 155 -6.29 -12.77 6.03
N LYS A 156 -5.23 -13.38 6.60
CA LYS A 156 -5.20 -13.74 8.03
C LYS A 156 -5.40 -12.53 8.94
N MET A 157 -4.84 -11.37 8.60
CA MET A 157 -5.03 -10.13 9.39
C MET A 157 -6.49 -9.65 9.30
N VAL A 158 -7.05 -9.60 8.11
CA VAL A 158 -8.45 -9.20 7.87
C VAL A 158 -9.43 -10.14 8.59
N ASP A 159 -9.21 -11.45 8.49
CA ASP A 159 -10.05 -12.46 9.15
C ASP A 159 -10.01 -12.34 10.68
N LYS A 160 -8.84 -12.04 11.25
CA LYS A 160 -8.70 -11.78 12.70
C LYS A 160 -9.48 -10.56 13.15
N LEU A 161 -9.47 -9.47 12.36
CA LEU A 161 -10.29 -8.29 12.66
C LEU A 161 -11.78 -8.60 12.58
N ASN A 162 -12.22 -9.32 11.54
CA ASN A 162 -13.62 -9.71 11.38
C ASN A 162 -14.10 -10.54 12.57
N LYS A 163 -13.34 -11.57 12.96
CA LYS A 163 -13.66 -12.40 14.13
C LYS A 163 -13.75 -11.59 15.42
N LEU A 164 -12.87 -10.62 15.62
CA LEU A 164 -12.96 -9.71 16.77
C LEU A 164 -14.28 -8.96 16.73
N ILE A 165 -14.59 -8.28 15.63
CA ILE A 165 -15.82 -7.49 15.48
C ILE A 165 -17.07 -8.33 15.71
N ASP A 166 -17.15 -9.52 15.10
CA ASP A 166 -18.27 -10.44 15.24
C ASP A 166 -18.47 -10.83 16.71
N SER A 167 -17.39 -11.01 17.47
CA SER A 167 -17.47 -11.33 18.90
C SER A 167 -17.95 -10.17 19.79
N LEU A 168 -17.84 -8.93 19.34
CA LEU A 168 -18.29 -7.75 20.09
C LEU A 168 -19.76 -7.42 19.79
N ASN A 169 -20.31 -7.88 18.67
CA ASN A 169 -21.69 -7.61 18.26
C ASN A 169 -22.71 -8.67 18.75
N ILE A 170 -22.26 -9.62 19.59
CA ILE A 170 -23.09 -10.58 20.33
C ILE A 170 -23.45 -9.97 21.69
#